data_AF-A0A3P9DS43-F1
#
_entry.id   AF-A0A3P9DS43-F1
#
_cell.length_a   1.000
_cell.length_b   1.000
_cell.length_c   1.000
_cell.angle_alpha   90.00
_cell.angle_beta   90.00
_cell.angle_gamma   90.00
#
_symmetry.space_group_name_H-M   'P 1'
#
loop_
_entity.id
_entity.type
_entity.pdbx_description
1 polymer ?
#
loop_
_entity_poly.entity_id
_entity_poly.type
_entity_poly.pdbx_seq_one_letter_code
_entity_poly.pdbx_strand_id
1 'polypeptide(L)'
;MEGTPYKTCENGKWTGQMRCLGKEDMSKHNIQFRYVSDDKLYSEHNDVIEFICSRGRRVGSLEMRQTCIEVCSELPNVPHAHVSEGTSKAVYQEGDVIHFSCESGYISDQISKFVCTADGWLVVHQGKCYSCSTLPDVPHAQVTQETRTSQYQAGHMIHFACEPGYTSALTIKYVCTTEGWQPLQRGSCYLSSSRCDPPPTVQGLTVKGLPVNCIPIRPNHILTFSCDGPGKYLNGISVLICGEDGQWNNPFPTCIEKCRVPETPAGLTITTDVTDDQMKKGQHLTFACENSNHIIKGNATLECLENGQWSNPLPTCEGAQGCGRPPPLSDGDTKTSTKHLYQHNEKVEYICQRYYVMKGGPFKTCNHGEWTGEIRCLQPCTVNRDDMNRHNIRFRFSRDDKLYTEHDDEIEFTCTRGRPVGTLGMRQKCEHGVVHLPTCQ
;
A
#
# COMPACT_ATOMS: atom_id res chain seq x y z
N MET A 1 -37.90 3.55 18.88
CA MET A 1 -38.04 4.53 19.96
C MET A 1 -36.79 5.41 19.91
N GLU A 2 -36.84 6.47 19.11
CA GLU A 2 -35.78 7.47 19.01
C GLU A 2 -36.39 8.79 19.48
N GLY A 3 -35.86 9.34 20.57
CA GLY A 3 -36.32 10.60 21.15
C GLY A 3 -35.83 11.77 20.31
N THR A 4 -36.76 12.52 19.73
CA THR A 4 -36.50 13.72 18.94
C THR A 4 -36.03 14.90 19.81
N PRO A 5 -35.21 15.83 19.27
CA PRO A 5 -34.62 16.91 20.06
C PRO A 5 -35.64 18.03 20.36
N TYR A 6 -35.78 18.39 21.63
CA TYR A 6 -36.57 19.53 22.15
C TYR A 6 -35.75 20.34 23.16
N LYS A 7 -36.20 21.56 23.50
CA LYS A 7 -35.61 22.37 24.57
C LYS A 7 -36.33 22.09 25.90
N THR A 8 -35.60 21.73 26.95
CA THR A 8 -36.16 21.45 28.29
C THR A 8 -35.70 22.50 29.29
N CYS A 9 -36.60 23.00 30.14
CA CYS A 9 -36.24 23.85 31.28
C CYS A 9 -35.99 22.96 32.50
N GLU A 10 -34.73 22.79 32.87
CA GLU A 10 -34.36 22.12 34.11
C GLU A 10 -33.62 23.11 35.02
N ASN A 11 -34.10 23.27 36.25
CA ASN A 11 -33.50 24.15 37.27
C ASN A 11 -33.23 25.60 36.78
N GLY A 12 -34.12 26.14 35.94
CA GLY A 12 -34.03 27.52 35.44
C GLY A 12 -33.06 27.74 34.28
N LYS A 13 -32.54 26.68 33.64
CA LYS A 13 -31.73 26.76 32.41
C LYS A 13 -32.33 25.91 31.29
N TRP A 14 -32.28 26.42 30.06
CA TRP A 14 -32.77 25.73 28.86
C TRP A 14 -31.66 24.94 28.17
N THR A 15 -31.86 23.64 27.96
CA THR A 15 -30.91 22.74 27.25
C THR A 15 -31.60 22.06 26.06
N GLY A 16 -30.88 21.74 24.98
CA GLY A 16 -31.43 21.08 23.76
C GLY A 16 -31.50 21.93 22.49
N GLN A 17 -32.13 21.42 21.42
CA GLN A 17 -32.29 22.08 20.09
C GLN A 17 -33.78 22.38 19.82
N MET A 18 -34.08 23.45 19.07
CA MET A 18 -35.44 24.03 18.94
C MET A 18 -36.23 23.45 17.76
N ARG A 19 -37.47 22.99 18.00
CA ARG A 19 -38.53 22.70 17.00
C ARG A 19 -39.91 23.04 17.59
N CYS A 20 -40.92 23.26 16.74
CA CYS A 20 -42.31 23.57 17.16
C CYS A 20 -42.88 22.44 18.04
N LEU A 21 -43.47 22.78 19.19
CA LEU A 21 -44.10 21.82 20.10
C LEU A 21 -45.61 21.92 20.05
N GLY A 22 -46.30 20.79 20.15
CA GLY A 22 -47.75 20.73 20.36
C GLY A 22 -48.15 21.08 21.80
N LYS A 23 -49.43 21.46 21.99
CA LYS A 23 -49.98 21.94 23.27
C LYS A 23 -49.85 20.92 24.42
N GLU A 24 -49.89 19.61 24.13
CA GLU A 24 -49.74 18.55 25.13
C GLU A 24 -48.28 18.37 25.59
N ASP A 25 -47.32 18.43 24.68
CA ASP A 25 -45.90 18.27 24.99
C ASP A 25 -45.34 19.42 25.83
N MET A 26 -45.90 20.61 25.68
CA MET A 26 -45.54 21.80 26.48
C MET A 26 -45.89 21.64 27.96
N SER A 27 -47.07 21.05 28.25
CA SER A 27 -47.53 20.79 29.62
C SER A 27 -46.60 19.79 30.33
N LYS A 28 -46.16 18.77 29.58
CA LYS A 28 -45.26 17.70 30.07
C LYS A 28 -43.89 18.22 30.50
N HIS A 29 -43.38 19.27 29.85
CA HIS A 29 -42.05 19.84 30.10
C HIS A 29 -42.08 21.16 30.88
N ASN A 30 -43.22 21.48 31.50
CA ASN A 30 -43.39 22.59 32.45
C ASN A 30 -43.15 24.00 31.84
N ILE A 31 -43.46 24.15 30.56
CA ILE A 31 -43.25 25.37 29.78
C ILE A 31 -44.54 26.20 29.75
N GLN A 32 -44.46 27.51 30.05
CA GLN A 32 -45.54 28.46 29.84
C GLN A 32 -45.12 29.55 28.84
N PHE A 33 -46.03 30.00 27.97
CA PHE A 33 -45.79 31.12 27.07
C PHE A 33 -46.55 32.36 27.52
N ARG A 34 -46.04 33.53 27.13
CA ARG A 34 -46.77 34.79 27.15
C ARG A 34 -46.71 35.38 25.75
N TYR A 35 -47.88 35.70 25.18
CA TYR A 35 -47.94 36.46 23.94
C TYR A 35 -47.54 37.91 24.21
N VAL A 36 -46.81 38.53 23.29
CA VAL A 36 -46.43 39.95 23.39
C VAL A 36 -47.65 40.86 23.13
N SER A 37 -48.75 40.33 22.60
CA SER A 37 -50.08 40.95 22.53
C SER A 37 -51.13 40.07 23.20
N ASP A 38 -51.81 40.58 24.23
CA ASP A 38 -52.54 39.79 25.25
C ASP A 38 -53.80 39.02 24.80
N ASP A 39 -54.20 39.00 23.51
CA ASP A 39 -55.49 38.43 23.08
C ASP A 39 -55.44 37.36 21.96
N LYS A 40 -54.28 36.79 21.59
CA LYS A 40 -54.24 35.68 20.61
C LYS A 40 -54.39 34.30 21.27
N LEU A 41 -55.25 33.43 20.72
CA LEU A 41 -55.41 32.03 21.16
C LEU A 41 -54.56 31.02 20.35
N TYR A 42 -54.03 31.44 19.19
CA TYR A 42 -53.21 30.68 18.24
C TYR A 42 -52.11 31.57 17.65
N SER A 43 -50.99 30.97 17.23
CA SER A 43 -49.84 31.68 16.64
C SER A 43 -49.90 31.75 15.12
N GLU A 44 -49.54 32.89 14.52
CA GLU A 44 -49.42 33.13 13.08
C GLU A 44 -47.95 33.22 12.63
N HIS A 45 -47.71 33.28 11.32
CA HIS A 45 -46.36 33.41 10.74
C HIS A 45 -45.67 34.71 11.22
N ASN A 46 -44.40 34.61 11.64
CA ASN A 46 -43.58 35.67 12.25
C ASN A 46 -44.01 36.19 13.64
N ASP A 47 -44.91 35.51 14.34
CA ASP A 47 -45.19 35.85 15.75
C ASP A 47 -43.97 35.58 16.65
N VAL A 48 -43.63 36.55 17.50
CA VAL A 48 -42.56 36.41 18.51
C VAL A 48 -43.16 35.88 19.80
N ILE A 49 -42.82 34.63 20.16
CA ILE A 49 -43.36 33.95 21.34
C ILE A 49 -42.29 33.90 22.43
N GLU A 50 -42.58 34.45 23.61
CA GLU A 50 -41.67 34.42 24.76
C GLU A 50 -42.03 33.26 25.70
N PHE A 51 -41.04 32.45 26.08
CA PHE A 51 -41.22 31.30 26.97
C PHE A 51 -40.69 31.58 28.38
N ILE A 52 -41.48 31.22 29.39
CA ILE A 52 -41.15 31.35 30.81
C ILE A 52 -41.32 30.01 31.54
N CYS A 53 -40.46 29.76 32.53
CA CYS A 53 -40.49 28.55 33.34
C CYS A 53 -41.41 28.79 34.56
N SER A 54 -42.39 27.90 34.77
CA SER A 54 -43.50 28.15 35.69
C SER A 54 -43.18 27.94 37.19
N ARG A 55 -42.06 27.27 37.53
CA ARG A 55 -41.76 26.83 38.92
C ARG A 55 -40.34 27.12 39.43
N GLY A 56 -39.70 28.21 39.00
CA GLY A 56 -38.39 28.65 39.55
C GLY A 56 -38.21 30.18 39.54
N ARG A 57 -37.32 30.71 40.40
CA ARG A 57 -36.97 32.16 40.40
C ARG A 57 -36.35 32.54 39.05
N ARG A 58 -36.78 33.67 38.47
CA ARG A 58 -36.23 34.25 37.21
C ARG A 58 -34.70 34.36 37.30
N VAL A 59 -33.97 33.59 36.48
CA VAL A 59 -32.51 33.72 36.34
C VAL A 59 -32.12 34.44 35.02
N GLY A 60 -33.11 34.98 34.30
CA GLY A 60 -32.94 35.74 33.06
C GLY A 60 -34.00 35.37 32.03
N SER A 61 -34.50 36.36 31.28
CA SER A 61 -35.29 36.14 30.07
C SER A 61 -34.32 36.07 28.88
N LEU A 62 -34.41 35.01 28.09
CA LEU A 62 -33.73 34.94 26.80
C LEU A 62 -34.84 35.01 25.75
N GLU A 63 -34.87 36.09 24.95
CA GLU A 63 -35.79 36.20 23.79
C GLU A 63 -35.50 35.02 22.85
N MET A 64 -36.47 34.12 22.71
CA MET A 64 -36.40 33.02 21.75
C MET A 64 -37.41 33.30 20.64
N ARG A 65 -36.93 33.82 19.51
CA ARG A 65 -37.76 34.08 18.32
C ARG A 65 -37.91 32.79 17.53
N GLN A 66 -39.14 32.38 17.22
CA GLN A 66 -39.43 31.26 16.32
C GLN A 66 -40.20 31.78 15.11
N THR A 67 -39.70 31.56 13.91
CA THR A 67 -40.40 31.83 12.65
C THR A 67 -40.80 30.50 12.03
N CYS A 68 -42.09 30.28 11.80
CA CYS A 68 -42.59 29.08 11.11
C CYS A 68 -42.11 29.06 9.66
N ILE A 69 -41.48 27.95 9.23
CA ILE A 69 -40.99 27.74 7.86
C ILE A 69 -42.18 27.32 6.99
N GLU A 70 -42.27 27.86 5.77
CA GLU A 70 -43.25 27.43 4.76
C GLU A 70 -42.99 25.97 4.34
N VAL A 71 -43.87 25.07 4.79
CA VAL A 71 -43.85 23.66 4.41
C VAL A 71 -44.36 23.57 2.98
N CYS A 72 -43.53 23.05 2.04
CA CYS A 72 -43.79 22.96 0.59
C CYS A 72 -43.54 24.24 -0.26
N SER A 73 -42.71 25.18 0.21
CA SER A 73 -42.29 26.37 -0.57
C SER A 73 -41.42 26.04 -1.78
N GLU A 74 -40.52 25.06 -1.66
CA GLU A 74 -39.71 24.58 -2.79
C GLU A 74 -40.45 23.49 -3.57
N LEU A 75 -40.68 23.70 -4.87
CA LEU A 75 -41.32 22.72 -5.73
C LEU A 75 -40.41 21.49 -5.96
N PRO A 76 -40.97 20.26 -6.06
CA PRO A 76 -40.20 19.08 -6.42
C PRO A 76 -39.52 19.23 -7.79
N ASN A 77 -38.27 18.78 -7.90
CA ASN A 77 -37.54 18.82 -9.16
C ASN A 77 -37.96 17.64 -10.05
N VAL A 78 -38.66 17.94 -11.15
CA VAL A 78 -38.93 17.01 -12.24
C VAL A 78 -38.29 17.58 -13.52
N PRO A 79 -37.17 17.01 -13.99
CA PRO A 79 -36.47 17.52 -15.17
C PRO A 79 -37.37 17.55 -16.41
N HIS A 80 -37.23 18.61 -17.21
CA HIS A 80 -37.99 18.83 -18.45
C HIS A 80 -39.51 18.79 -18.25
N ALA A 81 -39.99 19.25 -17.11
CA ALA A 81 -41.39 19.28 -16.76
C ALA A 81 -41.74 20.57 -16.01
N HIS A 82 -42.98 21.01 -16.18
CA HIS A 82 -43.55 22.16 -15.47
C HIS A 82 -44.77 21.71 -14.66
N VAL A 83 -45.08 22.45 -13.59
CA VAL A 83 -46.32 22.21 -12.82
C VAL A 83 -47.52 22.52 -13.72
N SER A 84 -48.46 21.58 -13.82
CA SER A 84 -49.66 21.73 -14.63
C SER A 84 -50.50 22.91 -14.11
N GLU A 85 -50.97 23.77 -15.02
CA GLU A 85 -51.65 25.03 -14.71
C GLU A 85 -52.82 24.87 -13.71
N GLY A 86 -53.59 23.78 -13.82
CA GLY A 86 -54.72 23.48 -12.93
C GLY A 86 -54.35 23.14 -11.48
N THR A 87 -53.07 22.92 -11.18
CA THR A 87 -52.55 22.63 -9.83
C THR A 87 -51.51 23.65 -9.36
N SER A 88 -51.20 24.65 -10.19
CA SER A 88 -50.27 25.71 -9.83
C SER A 88 -50.94 26.64 -8.81
N LYS A 89 -50.27 26.88 -7.68
CA LYS A 89 -50.70 27.81 -6.64
C LYS A 89 -49.54 28.71 -6.25
N ALA A 90 -49.84 29.94 -5.86
CA ALA A 90 -48.82 30.87 -5.33
C ALA A 90 -48.29 30.41 -3.96
N VAL A 91 -49.12 29.69 -3.19
CA VAL A 91 -48.78 29.11 -1.88
C VAL A 91 -49.46 27.75 -1.76
N TYR A 92 -48.73 26.75 -1.29
CA TYR A 92 -49.22 25.38 -1.08
C TYR A 92 -49.47 25.11 0.40
N GLN A 93 -50.59 24.45 0.71
CA GLN A 93 -50.96 24.03 2.06
C GLN A 93 -51.01 22.51 2.19
N GLU A 94 -50.93 22.00 3.41
CA GLU A 94 -51.08 20.56 3.68
C GLU A 94 -52.39 20.02 3.06
N GLY A 95 -52.27 18.92 2.32
CA GLY A 95 -53.35 18.32 1.53
C GLY A 95 -53.39 18.76 0.06
N ASP A 96 -52.65 19.79 -0.34
CA ASP A 96 -52.58 20.22 -1.74
C ASP A 96 -51.85 19.22 -2.63
N VAL A 97 -52.31 19.11 -3.87
CA VAL A 97 -51.80 18.14 -4.85
C VAL A 97 -51.29 18.89 -6.07
N ILE A 98 -50.06 18.57 -6.49
CA ILE A 98 -49.48 19.07 -7.73
C ILE A 98 -49.23 17.95 -8.74
N HIS A 99 -49.44 18.28 -10.01
CA HIS A 99 -49.12 17.45 -11.15
C HIS A 99 -48.06 18.13 -12.01
N PHE A 100 -47.18 17.36 -12.63
CA PHE A 100 -46.24 17.86 -13.63
C PHE A 100 -46.62 17.40 -15.02
N SER A 101 -46.51 18.31 -15.99
CA SER A 101 -46.63 18.07 -17.42
C SER A 101 -45.26 18.26 -18.08
N CYS A 102 -44.91 17.37 -19.02
CA CYS A 102 -43.63 17.49 -19.72
C CYS A 102 -43.57 18.75 -20.59
N GLU A 103 -42.38 19.32 -20.70
CA GLU A 103 -42.08 20.40 -21.63
C GLU A 103 -42.20 19.94 -23.09
N SER A 104 -42.30 20.91 -24.01
CA SER A 104 -42.45 20.63 -25.44
C SER A 104 -41.32 19.73 -25.95
N GLY A 105 -41.66 18.61 -26.61
CA GLY A 105 -40.70 17.63 -27.14
C GLY A 105 -40.34 16.50 -26.17
N TYR A 106 -40.86 16.52 -24.94
CA TYR A 106 -40.72 15.44 -23.97
C TYR A 106 -42.07 14.77 -23.72
N ILE A 107 -42.04 13.45 -23.52
CA ILE A 107 -43.21 12.64 -23.22
C ILE A 107 -42.98 11.86 -21.93
N SER A 108 -44.05 11.51 -21.23
CA SER A 108 -44.01 10.62 -20.07
C SER A 108 -45.18 9.64 -20.15
N ASP A 109 -44.93 8.39 -19.79
CA ASP A 109 -45.93 7.34 -19.65
C ASP A 109 -46.66 7.42 -18.29
N GLN A 110 -46.07 8.11 -17.31
CA GLN A 110 -46.63 8.32 -15.99
C GLN A 110 -46.61 9.80 -15.59
N ILE A 111 -47.71 10.31 -15.05
CA ILE A 111 -47.77 11.69 -14.56
C ILE A 111 -47.09 11.76 -13.19
N SER A 112 -46.17 12.70 -12.99
CA SER A 112 -45.57 12.95 -11.67
C SER A 112 -46.55 13.70 -10.78
N LYS A 113 -46.90 13.08 -9.64
CA LYS A 113 -47.89 13.54 -8.67
C LYS A 113 -47.28 13.62 -7.28
N PHE A 114 -47.43 14.77 -6.64
CA PHE A 114 -46.96 15.02 -5.29
C PHE A 114 -48.09 15.59 -4.43
N VAL A 115 -48.06 15.30 -3.14
CA VAL A 115 -49.02 15.79 -2.14
C VAL A 115 -48.25 16.52 -1.06
N CYS A 116 -48.64 17.74 -0.71
CA CYS A 116 -48.04 18.48 0.39
C CYS A 116 -48.51 17.91 1.73
N THR A 117 -47.57 17.55 2.61
CA THR A 117 -47.83 17.07 3.98
C THR A 117 -47.17 17.99 5.00
N ALA A 118 -47.42 17.79 6.29
CA ALA A 118 -46.73 18.49 7.37
C ALA A 118 -45.18 18.40 7.32
N ASP A 119 -44.63 17.42 6.60
CA ASP A 119 -43.19 17.18 6.46
C ASP A 119 -42.61 17.60 5.09
N GLY A 120 -43.43 18.19 4.20
CA GLY A 120 -43.04 18.61 2.85
C GLY A 120 -43.74 17.82 1.73
N TRP A 121 -43.16 17.80 0.53
CA TRP A 121 -43.75 17.11 -0.62
C TRP A 121 -43.59 15.59 -0.52
N LEU A 122 -44.71 14.88 -0.38
CA LEU A 122 -44.78 13.43 -0.49
C LEU A 122 -44.93 13.01 -1.96
N VAL A 123 -44.08 12.09 -2.41
CA VAL A 123 -44.13 11.52 -3.75
C VAL A 123 -45.23 10.44 -3.83
N VAL A 124 -46.25 10.65 -4.67
CA VAL A 124 -47.28 9.63 -4.94
C VAL A 124 -46.85 8.75 -6.11
N HIS A 125 -46.52 9.39 -7.23
CA HIS A 125 -45.92 8.77 -8.42
C HIS A 125 -44.93 9.77 -9.04
N GLN A 126 -43.79 9.29 -9.54
CA GLN A 126 -42.81 10.16 -10.20
C GLN A 126 -42.45 9.57 -11.55
N GLY A 127 -43.10 10.06 -12.60
CA GLY A 127 -42.74 9.77 -13.97
C GLY A 127 -41.52 10.58 -14.41
N LYS A 128 -40.90 10.13 -15.49
CA LYS A 128 -39.75 10.81 -16.10
C LYS A 128 -40.15 11.33 -17.47
N CYS A 129 -39.90 12.61 -17.72
CA CYS A 129 -40.04 13.18 -19.04
C CYS A 129 -38.82 12.81 -19.90
N TYR A 130 -39.03 12.03 -20.95
CA TYR A 130 -37.97 11.58 -21.87
C TYR A 130 -38.22 12.07 -23.30
N SER A 131 -37.13 12.18 -24.08
CA SER A 131 -37.19 12.51 -25.49
C SER A 131 -36.16 11.67 -26.27
N CYS A 132 -36.59 11.10 -27.38
CA CYS A 132 -35.73 10.35 -28.31
C CYS A 132 -35.46 11.14 -29.60
N SER A 133 -35.66 12.47 -29.55
CA SER A 133 -35.43 13.37 -30.69
C SER A 133 -33.95 13.51 -31.01
N THR A 134 -33.09 13.48 -29.99
CA THR A 134 -31.63 13.48 -30.14
C THR A 134 -31.17 12.05 -30.40
N LEU A 135 -30.61 11.79 -31.59
CA LEU A 135 -30.10 10.48 -31.95
C LEU A 135 -28.81 10.15 -31.19
N PRO A 136 -28.53 8.88 -30.89
CA PRO A 136 -27.24 8.45 -30.33
C PRO A 136 -26.09 8.81 -31.29
N ASP A 137 -25.00 9.31 -30.72
CA ASP A 137 -23.78 9.59 -31.47
C ASP A 137 -23.01 8.29 -31.73
N VAL A 138 -22.96 7.88 -32.99
CA VAL A 138 -22.18 6.75 -33.48
C VAL A 138 -21.32 7.25 -34.63
N PRO A 139 -20.00 7.45 -34.42
CA PRO A 139 -19.12 7.97 -35.46
C PRO A 139 -19.16 7.15 -36.75
N HIS A 140 -19.13 7.83 -37.89
CA HIS A 140 -19.15 7.23 -39.22
C HIS A 140 -20.36 6.31 -39.48
N ALA A 141 -21.47 6.56 -38.79
CA ALA A 141 -22.70 5.80 -38.94
C ALA A 141 -23.91 6.72 -39.08
N GLN A 142 -24.88 6.27 -39.87
CA GLN A 142 -26.12 7.01 -40.11
C GLN A 142 -27.32 6.09 -39.91
N VAL A 143 -28.42 6.63 -39.37
CA VAL A 143 -29.67 5.89 -39.19
C VAL A 143 -30.21 5.48 -40.56
N THR A 144 -30.56 4.20 -40.71
CA THR A 144 -31.09 3.65 -41.96
C THR A 144 -32.43 4.30 -42.32
N GLN A 145 -32.70 4.46 -43.61
CA GLN A 145 -33.97 5.04 -44.08
C GLN A 145 -35.19 4.27 -43.58
N GLU A 146 -35.07 2.94 -43.42
CA GLU A 146 -36.13 2.06 -42.92
C GLU A 146 -36.61 2.41 -41.50
N THR A 147 -35.70 2.90 -40.65
CA THR A 147 -35.98 3.19 -39.24
C THR A 147 -35.97 4.69 -38.91
N ARG A 148 -35.81 5.52 -39.95
CA ARG A 148 -35.75 6.98 -39.82
C ARG A 148 -37.17 7.54 -39.78
N THR A 149 -37.49 8.25 -38.69
CA THR A 149 -38.80 8.89 -38.50
C THR A 149 -38.59 10.33 -38.03
N SER A 150 -39.57 11.20 -38.27
CA SER A 150 -39.55 12.59 -37.78
C SER A 150 -39.75 12.70 -36.27
N GLN A 151 -40.38 11.71 -35.64
CA GLN A 151 -40.63 11.64 -34.20
C GLN A 151 -40.45 10.20 -33.69
N TYR A 152 -39.74 10.04 -32.57
CA TYR A 152 -39.47 8.74 -31.95
C TYR A 152 -40.25 8.61 -30.63
N GLN A 153 -40.99 7.51 -30.49
CA GLN A 153 -41.76 7.17 -29.29
C GLN A 153 -41.15 5.95 -28.61
N ALA A 154 -41.48 5.71 -27.33
CA ALA A 154 -41.03 4.52 -26.63
C ALA A 154 -41.40 3.24 -27.41
N GLY A 155 -40.43 2.33 -27.55
CA GLY A 155 -40.53 1.12 -28.34
C GLY A 155 -40.03 1.25 -29.78
N HIS A 156 -39.89 2.47 -30.32
CA HIS A 156 -39.26 2.64 -31.64
C HIS A 156 -37.79 2.23 -31.61
N MET A 157 -37.34 1.59 -32.69
CA MET A 157 -35.95 1.13 -32.86
C MET A 157 -35.31 1.83 -34.04
N ILE A 158 -34.05 2.22 -33.88
CA ILE A 158 -33.20 2.70 -34.97
C ILE A 158 -32.08 1.70 -35.25
N HIS A 159 -31.79 1.53 -36.53
CA HIS A 159 -30.64 0.78 -37.00
C HIS A 159 -29.65 1.76 -37.63
N PHE A 160 -28.35 1.57 -37.37
CA PHE A 160 -27.32 2.33 -38.05
C PHE A 160 -26.70 1.51 -39.19
N ALA A 161 -26.39 2.20 -40.29
CA ALA A 161 -25.52 1.74 -41.36
C ALA A 161 -24.24 2.59 -41.37
N CYS A 162 -23.10 1.95 -41.62
CA CYS A 162 -21.83 2.66 -41.71
C CYS A 162 -21.73 3.48 -43.00
N GLU A 163 -21.05 4.61 -42.91
CA GLU A 163 -20.73 5.47 -44.05
C GLU A 163 -19.77 4.77 -45.03
N PRO A 164 -19.72 5.19 -46.31
CA PRO A 164 -18.82 4.60 -47.30
C PRO A 164 -17.36 4.57 -46.83
N GLY A 165 -16.70 3.41 -46.96
CA GLY A 165 -15.33 3.18 -46.47
C GLY A 165 -15.26 2.60 -45.06
N TYR A 166 -16.36 2.59 -44.31
CA TYR A 166 -16.47 2.00 -42.98
C TYR A 166 -17.36 0.76 -43.00
N THR A 167 -17.09 -0.16 -42.08
CA THR A 167 -17.86 -1.38 -41.88
C THR A 167 -17.98 -1.66 -40.38
N SER A 168 -19.04 -2.37 -40.00
CA SER A 168 -19.18 -2.94 -38.67
C SER A 168 -19.29 -4.46 -38.78
N ALA A 169 -18.92 -5.18 -37.72
CA ALA A 169 -19.11 -6.64 -37.66
C ALA A 169 -20.58 -7.01 -37.41
N LEU A 170 -21.34 -6.10 -36.80
CA LEU A 170 -22.71 -6.29 -36.34
C LEU A 170 -23.55 -5.06 -36.70
N THR A 171 -24.85 -5.24 -36.94
CA THR A 171 -25.78 -4.11 -37.09
C THR A 171 -25.98 -3.42 -35.75
N ILE A 172 -25.69 -2.12 -35.69
CA ILE A 172 -25.80 -1.32 -34.46
C ILE A 172 -27.27 -0.92 -34.27
N LYS A 173 -27.86 -1.22 -33.11
CA LYS A 173 -29.30 -1.03 -32.84
C LYS A 173 -29.56 -0.37 -31.51
N TYR A 174 -30.48 0.59 -31.50
CA TYR A 174 -30.94 1.28 -30.30
C TYR A 174 -32.47 1.27 -30.25
N VAL A 175 -33.02 1.23 -29.04
CA VAL A 175 -34.46 1.33 -28.76
C VAL A 175 -34.73 2.56 -27.90
N CYS A 176 -35.77 3.31 -28.24
CA CYS A 176 -36.23 4.41 -27.42
C CYS A 176 -37.01 3.84 -26.23
N THR A 177 -36.59 4.16 -25.01
CA THR A 177 -37.28 3.81 -23.77
C THR A 177 -37.67 5.06 -23.00
N THR A 178 -38.32 4.87 -21.85
CA THR A 178 -38.65 5.94 -20.90
C THR A 178 -37.41 6.62 -20.27
N GLU A 179 -36.22 6.09 -20.52
CA GLU A 179 -34.93 6.66 -20.12
C GLU A 179 -34.15 7.23 -21.33
N GLY A 180 -34.80 7.38 -22.49
CA GLY A 180 -34.16 7.79 -23.76
C GLY A 180 -33.63 6.60 -24.57
N TRP A 181 -32.66 6.84 -25.46
CA TRP A 181 -32.11 5.80 -26.32
C TRP A 181 -31.25 4.79 -25.54
N GLN A 182 -31.63 3.52 -25.59
CA GLN A 182 -30.90 2.41 -24.98
C GLN A 182 -30.31 1.49 -26.07
N PRO A 183 -29.04 1.06 -25.95
CA PRO A 183 -28.42 0.20 -26.93
C PRO A 183 -28.92 -1.24 -26.81
N LEU A 184 -29.54 -1.77 -27.86
CA LEU A 184 -29.87 -3.19 -27.98
C LEU A 184 -28.67 -4.00 -28.47
N GLN A 185 -27.92 -3.44 -29.41
CA GLN A 185 -26.73 -4.06 -29.98
C GLN A 185 -25.68 -2.98 -30.18
N ARG A 186 -24.72 -2.92 -29.24
CA ARG A 186 -23.60 -1.98 -29.30
C ARG A 186 -22.66 -2.36 -30.43
N GLY A 187 -22.09 -1.36 -31.07
CA GLY A 187 -21.04 -1.52 -32.04
C GLY A 187 -20.55 -0.17 -32.53
N SER A 188 -19.58 -0.23 -33.43
CA SER A 188 -18.86 0.91 -34.00
C SER A 188 -18.57 0.65 -35.46
N CYS A 189 -18.46 1.73 -36.23
CA CYS A 189 -18.04 1.69 -37.63
C CYS A 189 -16.54 1.98 -37.70
N TYR A 190 -15.77 1.01 -38.18
CA TYR A 190 -14.32 1.10 -38.35
C TYR A 190 -13.96 1.03 -39.84
N LEU A 191 -12.76 1.48 -40.20
CA LEU A 191 -12.31 1.45 -41.60
C LEU A 191 -12.34 0.03 -42.17
N SER A 192 -12.87 -0.12 -43.38
CA SER A 192 -13.02 -1.44 -44.02
C SER A 192 -11.68 -2.13 -44.30
N SER A 193 -10.58 -1.36 -44.33
CA SER A 193 -9.21 -1.83 -44.48
C SER A 193 -8.51 -2.18 -43.16
N SER A 194 -9.05 -1.79 -42.00
CA SER A 194 -8.45 -2.06 -40.69
C SER A 194 -8.39 -3.57 -40.43
N ARG A 195 -7.19 -4.07 -40.17
CA ARG A 195 -6.93 -5.46 -39.80
C ARG A 195 -5.72 -5.54 -38.89
N CYS A 196 -5.77 -6.41 -37.89
CA CYS A 196 -4.65 -6.68 -37.02
C CYS A 196 -3.70 -7.71 -37.64
N ASP A 197 -2.42 -7.56 -37.35
CA ASP A 197 -1.40 -8.50 -37.76
C ASP A 197 -1.60 -9.86 -37.06
N PRO A 198 -1.34 -10.98 -37.74
CA PRO A 198 -1.39 -12.30 -37.12
C PRO A 198 -0.34 -12.42 -36.00
N PRO A 199 -0.64 -13.18 -34.93
CA PRO A 199 0.29 -13.36 -33.82
C PRO A 199 1.57 -14.08 -34.27
N PRO A 200 2.71 -13.83 -33.60
CA PRO A 200 3.98 -14.46 -33.92
C PRO A 200 3.91 -15.96 -33.64
N THR A 201 4.55 -16.76 -34.51
CA THR A 201 4.69 -18.21 -34.31
C THR A 201 5.85 -18.48 -33.36
N VAL A 202 5.56 -18.50 -32.05
CA VAL A 202 6.54 -18.80 -31.00
C VAL A 202 6.33 -20.23 -30.50
N GLN A 203 7.43 -20.97 -30.33
CA GLN A 203 7.39 -22.36 -29.88
C GLN A 203 6.81 -22.46 -28.44
N GLY A 204 5.78 -23.28 -28.27
CA GLY A 204 5.12 -23.50 -26.96
C GLY A 204 4.04 -22.48 -26.58
N LEU A 205 3.72 -21.52 -27.45
CA LEU A 205 2.58 -20.62 -27.29
C LEU A 205 1.39 -21.10 -28.14
N THR A 206 0.30 -21.50 -27.49
CA THR A 206 -0.96 -21.87 -28.13
C THR A 206 -1.83 -20.64 -28.35
N VAL A 207 -2.40 -20.48 -29.54
CA VAL A 207 -3.36 -19.42 -29.84
C VAL A 207 -4.71 -20.02 -30.22
N LYS A 208 -5.78 -19.55 -29.59
CA LYS A 208 -7.17 -19.89 -29.90
C LYS A 208 -7.90 -18.68 -30.47
N GLY A 209 -8.88 -18.95 -31.33
CA GLY A 209 -9.72 -17.93 -31.96
C GLY A 209 -9.18 -17.42 -33.30
N LEU A 210 -8.11 -17.98 -33.86
CA LEU A 210 -7.62 -17.57 -35.18
C LEU A 210 -8.68 -17.82 -36.28
N PRO A 211 -8.89 -16.89 -37.23
CA PRO A 211 -9.81 -17.09 -38.34
C PRO A 211 -9.38 -18.28 -39.22
N VAL A 212 -10.34 -19.11 -39.61
CA VAL A 212 -10.10 -20.23 -40.55
C VAL A 212 -9.96 -19.66 -41.97
N ASN A 213 -9.22 -20.33 -42.85
CA ASN A 213 -9.07 -19.97 -44.27
C ASN A 213 -8.39 -18.60 -44.55
N CYS A 214 -7.43 -18.18 -43.71
CA CYS A 214 -6.64 -16.95 -43.91
C CYS A 214 -7.50 -15.67 -43.99
N ILE A 215 -8.67 -15.66 -43.36
CA ILE A 215 -9.54 -14.49 -43.29
C ILE A 215 -8.84 -13.39 -42.45
N PRO A 216 -8.90 -12.11 -42.86
CA PRO A 216 -8.30 -11.01 -42.10
C PRO A 216 -8.88 -10.89 -40.68
N ILE A 217 -8.01 -10.64 -39.69
CA ILE A 217 -8.39 -10.37 -38.30
C ILE A 217 -8.94 -8.95 -38.21
N ARG A 218 -10.27 -8.81 -38.16
CA ARG A 218 -10.95 -7.51 -38.11
C ARG A 218 -11.06 -6.97 -36.67
N PRO A 219 -11.33 -5.66 -36.49
CA PRO A 219 -11.60 -5.09 -35.18
C PRO A 219 -12.68 -5.82 -34.38
N ASN A 220 -12.53 -5.81 -33.06
CA ASN A 220 -13.31 -6.57 -32.07
C ASN A 220 -13.11 -8.10 -32.10
N HIS A 221 -12.21 -8.62 -32.96
CA HIS A 221 -11.83 -10.02 -32.93
C HIS A 221 -10.99 -10.33 -31.69
N ILE A 222 -11.23 -11.50 -31.08
CA ILE A 222 -10.63 -11.90 -29.81
C ILE A 222 -9.73 -13.11 -30.02
N LEU A 223 -8.47 -13.01 -29.57
CA LEU A 223 -7.54 -14.13 -29.49
C LEU A 223 -7.24 -14.47 -28.04
N THR A 224 -7.16 -15.77 -27.74
CA THR A 224 -6.78 -16.28 -26.42
C THR A 224 -5.47 -17.04 -26.51
N PHE A 225 -4.56 -16.77 -25.59
CA PHE A 225 -3.22 -17.32 -25.54
C PHE A 225 -3.02 -18.23 -24.31
N SER A 226 -2.34 -19.34 -24.50
CA SER A 226 -1.93 -20.27 -23.43
C SER A 226 -0.56 -20.86 -23.73
N CYS A 227 0.11 -21.43 -22.72
CA CYS A 227 1.40 -22.10 -22.90
C CYS A 227 1.22 -23.62 -22.93
N ASP A 228 1.89 -24.27 -23.87
CA ASP A 228 1.92 -25.72 -24.00
C ASP A 228 3.03 -26.33 -23.14
N GLY A 229 2.63 -27.08 -22.11
CA GLY A 229 3.53 -27.89 -21.28
C GLY A 229 3.34 -27.67 -19.77
N PRO A 230 3.65 -28.69 -18.94
CA PRO A 230 3.57 -28.57 -17.49
C PRO A 230 4.61 -27.56 -16.97
N GLY A 231 4.21 -26.68 -16.04
CA GLY A 231 5.11 -25.72 -15.39
C GLY A 231 5.47 -24.47 -16.22
N LYS A 232 4.87 -24.31 -17.41
CA LYS A 232 4.99 -23.09 -18.21
C LYS A 232 3.85 -22.13 -17.91
N TYR A 233 4.19 -20.85 -17.87
CA TYR A 233 3.25 -19.79 -17.52
C TYR A 233 3.29 -18.67 -18.55
N LEU A 234 2.13 -18.07 -18.78
CA LEU A 234 1.99 -16.94 -19.67
C LEU A 234 2.53 -15.67 -18.99
N ASN A 235 3.47 -14.99 -19.63
CA ASN A 235 3.98 -13.70 -19.24
C ASN A 235 3.34 -12.64 -20.15
N GLY A 236 2.33 -11.95 -19.62
CA GLY A 236 1.51 -10.99 -20.36
C GLY A 236 0.02 -11.30 -20.25
N ILE A 237 -0.81 -10.60 -21.03
CA ILE A 237 -2.27 -10.75 -21.01
C ILE A 237 -2.68 -11.94 -21.89
N SER A 238 -3.58 -12.79 -21.38
CA SER A 238 -4.03 -14.00 -22.06
C SER A 238 -5.11 -13.79 -23.13
N VAL A 239 -5.68 -12.58 -23.20
CA VAL A 239 -6.74 -12.24 -24.15
C VAL A 239 -6.39 -10.93 -24.84
N LEU A 240 -6.22 -10.97 -26.16
CA LEU A 240 -6.00 -9.78 -26.97
C LEU A 240 -7.24 -9.49 -27.84
N ILE A 241 -7.54 -8.20 -27.98
CA ILE A 241 -8.66 -7.71 -28.78
C ILE A 241 -8.08 -6.84 -29.90
N CYS A 242 -8.48 -7.12 -31.13
CA CYS A 242 -8.09 -6.30 -32.27
C CYS A 242 -8.81 -4.94 -32.19
N GLY A 243 -8.04 -3.86 -32.10
CA GLY A 243 -8.53 -2.49 -32.05
C GLY A 243 -9.09 -2.01 -33.38
N GLU A 244 -9.87 -0.93 -33.34
CA GLU A 244 -10.49 -0.31 -34.53
C GLU A 244 -9.45 0.35 -35.46
N ASP A 245 -8.31 0.73 -34.89
CA ASP A 245 -7.11 1.21 -35.58
C ASP A 245 -6.31 0.11 -36.28
N GLY A 246 -6.72 -1.16 -36.14
CA GLY A 246 -6.00 -2.31 -36.66
C GLY A 246 -4.77 -2.69 -35.83
N GLN A 247 -4.64 -2.19 -34.58
CA GLN A 247 -3.59 -2.60 -33.66
C GLN A 247 -4.14 -3.48 -32.54
N TRP A 248 -3.30 -4.36 -32.01
CA TRP A 248 -3.66 -5.12 -30.81
C TRP A 248 -3.66 -4.21 -29.59
N ASN A 249 -4.68 -4.36 -28.74
CA ASN A 249 -4.80 -3.56 -27.51
C ASN A 249 -3.64 -3.73 -26.52
N ASN A 250 -2.88 -4.83 -26.63
CA ASN A 250 -1.70 -5.12 -25.82
C ASN A 250 -0.66 -5.92 -26.65
N PRO A 251 0.62 -5.90 -26.25
CA PRO A 251 1.65 -6.72 -26.88
C PRO A 251 1.42 -8.22 -26.68
N PHE A 252 1.97 -9.04 -27.58
CA PHE A 252 1.85 -10.50 -27.51
C PHE A 252 2.55 -11.08 -26.26
N PRO A 253 1.89 -12.01 -25.55
CA PRO A 253 2.48 -12.65 -24.38
C PRO A 253 3.58 -13.65 -24.75
N THR A 254 4.45 -13.95 -23.79
CA THR A 254 5.50 -14.99 -23.93
C THR A 254 5.29 -16.12 -22.93
N CYS A 255 5.85 -17.29 -23.22
CA CYS A 255 5.86 -18.41 -22.26
C CYS A 255 7.16 -18.39 -21.46
N ILE A 256 7.06 -18.39 -20.14
CA ILE A 256 8.19 -18.46 -19.23
C ILE A 256 8.10 -19.69 -18.35
N GLU A 257 9.26 -20.22 -17.99
CA GLU A 257 9.41 -21.28 -17.00
C GLU A 257 9.72 -20.64 -15.65
N LYS A 258 8.99 -21.04 -14.62
CA LYS A 258 9.18 -20.57 -13.24
C LYS A 258 9.53 -21.76 -12.37
N CYS A 259 10.53 -21.61 -11.51
CA CYS A 259 10.84 -22.61 -10.49
C CYS A 259 9.85 -22.47 -9.35
N ARG A 260 9.23 -23.57 -8.93
CA ARG A 260 8.43 -23.60 -7.70
C ARG A 260 9.35 -23.64 -6.50
N VAL A 261 9.01 -22.87 -5.47
CA VAL A 261 9.66 -23.00 -4.17
C VAL A 261 9.37 -24.41 -3.65
N PRO A 262 10.41 -25.20 -3.37
CA PRO A 262 10.23 -26.55 -2.85
C PRO A 262 9.71 -26.51 -1.41
N GLU A 263 8.96 -27.54 -1.02
CA GLU A 263 8.64 -27.76 0.39
C GLU A 263 9.94 -28.01 1.18
N THR A 264 10.15 -27.24 2.25
CA THR A 264 11.35 -27.34 3.08
C THR A 264 11.26 -28.54 4.03
N PRO A 265 12.27 -29.44 4.04
CA PRO A 265 12.37 -30.48 5.06
C PRO A 265 12.47 -29.91 6.48
N ALA A 266 12.10 -30.70 7.50
CA ALA A 266 12.19 -30.28 8.90
C ALA A 266 13.63 -29.84 9.28
N GLY A 267 13.75 -28.67 9.90
CA GLY A 267 15.02 -28.08 10.33
C GLY A 267 15.77 -27.27 9.27
N LEU A 268 15.25 -27.18 8.04
CA LEU A 268 15.74 -26.29 6.97
C LEU A 268 14.80 -25.09 6.81
N THR A 269 15.35 -23.89 6.74
CA THR A 269 14.59 -22.63 6.60
C THR A 269 15.04 -21.88 5.36
N ILE A 270 14.10 -21.23 4.66
CA ILE A 270 14.41 -20.33 3.55
C ILE A 270 14.65 -18.93 4.14
N THR A 271 15.75 -18.29 3.76
CA THR A 271 16.12 -16.94 4.24
C THR A 271 15.91 -15.84 3.20
N THR A 272 15.62 -16.21 1.96
CA THR A 272 15.23 -15.27 0.90
C THR A 272 13.76 -14.91 1.00
N ASP A 273 13.44 -13.63 0.81
CA ASP A 273 12.05 -13.18 0.71
C ASP A 273 11.40 -13.72 -0.56
N VAL A 274 10.39 -14.57 -0.41
CA VAL A 274 9.59 -15.09 -1.53
C VAL A 274 8.14 -14.68 -1.36
N THR A 275 7.57 -14.04 -2.39
CA THR A 275 6.23 -13.43 -2.33
C THR A 275 5.12 -14.22 -3.03
N ASP A 276 5.43 -15.32 -3.74
CA ASP A 276 4.46 -16.00 -4.61
C ASP A 276 4.76 -17.50 -4.86
N ASP A 277 5.49 -18.16 -3.94
CA ASP A 277 5.96 -19.57 -4.05
C ASP A 277 6.63 -19.94 -5.39
N GLN A 278 7.08 -18.94 -6.15
CA GLN A 278 7.62 -19.07 -7.51
C GLN A 278 8.72 -18.06 -7.78
N MET A 279 9.75 -18.50 -8.49
CA MET A 279 10.92 -17.68 -8.85
C MET A 279 11.22 -17.79 -10.35
N LYS A 280 11.66 -16.67 -10.93
CA LYS A 280 12.05 -16.55 -12.34
C LYS A 280 13.49 -17.02 -12.56
N LYS A 281 13.82 -17.35 -13.80
CA LYS A 281 15.19 -17.65 -14.25
C LYS A 281 16.20 -16.63 -13.70
N GLY A 282 17.32 -17.12 -13.15
CA GLY A 282 18.41 -16.32 -12.58
C GLY A 282 18.13 -15.76 -11.18
N GLN A 283 16.95 -16.00 -10.59
CA GLN A 283 16.71 -15.69 -9.19
C GLN A 283 17.24 -16.80 -8.28
N HIS A 284 17.65 -16.42 -7.07
CA HIS A 284 18.34 -17.31 -6.13
C HIS A 284 17.48 -17.60 -4.91
N LEU A 285 17.48 -18.85 -4.45
CA LEU A 285 16.82 -19.30 -3.21
C LEU A 285 17.90 -19.73 -2.21
N THR A 286 17.97 -19.06 -1.07
CA THR A 286 18.96 -19.31 -0.01
C THR A 286 18.32 -19.99 1.19
N PHE A 287 19.05 -20.95 1.75
CA PHE A 287 18.64 -21.73 2.90
C PHE A 287 19.56 -21.50 4.10
N ALA A 288 19.01 -21.73 5.30
CA ALA A 288 19.72 -21.78 6.57
C ALA A 288 19.18 -22.93 7.43
N CYS A 289 20.02 -23.47 8.32
CA CYS A 289 19.56 -24.42 9.31
C CYS A 289 18.85 -23.71 10.45
N GLU A 290 17.71 -24.25 10.87
CA GLU A 290 16.92 -23.71 11.99
C GLU A 290 17.70 -23.80 13.31
N ASN A 291 18.42 -24.91 13.51
CA ASN A 291 19.29 -25.09 14.66
C ASN A 291 20.67 -24.47 14.40
N SER A 292 21.04 -23.49 15.22
CA SER A 292 22.36 -22.84 15.19
C SER A 292 23.58 -23.75 15.38
N ASN A 293 23.38 -24.99 15.88
CA ASN A 293 24.42 -26.01 16.00
C ASN A 293 24.50 -26.95 14.78
N HIS A 294 23.70 -26.71 13.73
CA HIS A 294 23.74 -27.47 12.49
C HIS A 294 24.37 -26.64 11.38
N ILE A 295 25.05 -27.32 10.46
CA ILE A 295 25.59 -26.71 9.25
C ILE A 295 24.88 -27.26 8.01
N ILE A 296 24.88 -26.46 6.95
CA ILE A 296 24.36 -26.87 5.64
C ILE A 296 25.33 -27.85 4.99
N LYS A 297 24.79 -28.99 4.56
CA LYS A 297 25.43 -29.93 3.67
C LYS A 297 24.86 -29.76 2.26
N GLY A 298 25.74 -29.42 1.31
CA GLY A 298 25.37 -29.13 -0.08
C GLY A 298 25.39 -27.63 -0.38
N ASN A 299 24.61 -27.20 -1.37
CA ASN A 299 24.56 -25.80 -1.78
C ASN A 299 23.52 -25.02 -0.99
N ALA A 300 23.97 -24.05 -0.20
CA ALA A 300 23.10 -23.17 0.58
C ALA A 300 22.25 -22.24 -0.29
N THR A 301 22.68 -21.98 -1.53
CA THR A 301 21.98 -21.12 -2.49
C THR A 301 21.75 -21.87 -3.80
N LEU A 302 20.49 -21.89 -4.25
CA LEU A 302 20.05 -22.52 -5.50
C LEU A 302 19.67 -21.43 -6.51
N GLU A 303 20.02 -21.60 -7.78
CA GLU A 303 19.62 -20.71 -8.86
C GLU A 303 18.47 -21.35 -9.66
N CYS A 304 17.45 -20.56 -10.00
CA CYS A 304 16.40 -21.01 -10.90
C CYS A 304 16.91 -21.02 -12.36
N LEU A 305 16.99 -22.20 -12.95
CA LEU A 305 17.48 -22.40 -14.32
C LEU A 305 16.38 -22.13 -15.37
N GLU A 306 16.81 -22.04 -16.63
CA GLU A 306 15.94 -21.79 -17.78
C GLU A 306 14.91 -22.89 -18.02
N ASN A 307 15.20 -24.12 -17.59
CA ASN A 307 14.30 -25.28 -17.68
C ASN A 307 13.30 -25.39 -16.50
N GLY A 308 13.15 -24.32 -15.71
CA GLY A 308 12.25 -24.29 -14.55
C GLY A 308 12.69 -25.18 -13.38
N GLN A 309 13.92 -25.70 -13.39
CA GLN A 309 14.49 -26.50 -12.31
C GLN A 309 15.52 -25.70 -11.51
N TRP A 310 15.74 -26.11 -10.26
CA TRP A 310 16.80 -25.56 -9.42
C TRP A 310 18.17 -26.10 -9.84
N SER A 311 19.20 -25.26 -9.75
CA SER A 311 20.57 -25.59 -10.16
C SER A 311 21.18 -26.80 -9.44
N ASN A 312 20.72 -27.06 -8.21
CA ASN A 312 21.15 -28.17 -7.38
C ASN A 312 19.97 -28.76 -6.60
N PRO A 313 20.07 -30.00 -6.09
CA PRO A 313 19.09 -30.53 -5.13
C PRO A 313 19.10 -29.73 -3.83
N LEU A 314 18.02 -29.88 -3.07
CA LEU A 314 17.86 -29.26 -1.75
C LEU A 314 19.01 -29.64 -0.80
N PRO A 315 19.59 -28.67 -0.07
CA PRO A 315 20.56 -28.96 0.96
C PRO A 315 19.91 -29.67 2.16
N THR A 316 20.73 -30.30 2.98
CA THR A 316 20.31 -30.86 4.27
C THR A 316 21.06 -30.21 5.41
N CYS A 317 20.51 -30.28 6.62
CA CYS A 317 21.19 -29.83 7.83
C CYS A 317 21.79 -31.02 8.56
N GLU A 318 23.08 -30.94 8.87
CA GLU A 318 23.80 -31.94 9.68
C GLU A 318 24.36 -31.34 10.96
N GLY A 319 24.47 -32.16 12.00
CA GLY A 319 25.06 -31.74 13.26
C GLY A 319 26.49 -31.25 13.06
N ALA A 320 26.78 -30.02 13.47
CA ALA A 320 28.14 -29.51 13.39
C ALA A 320 29.04 -30.29 14.36
N GLN A 321 30.27 -30.58 13.94
CA GLN A 321 31.22 -31.22 14.83
C GLN A 321 31.62 -30.23 15.94
N GLY A 322 31.54 -30.70 17.19
CA GLY A 322 32.07 -29.97 18.32
C GLY A 322 33.60 -29.97 18.35
N CYS A 323 34.20 -28.96 18.96
CA CYS A 323 35.64 -28.86 19.11
C CYS A 323 36.11 -29.51 20.42
N GLY A 324 37.31 -30.07 20.41
CA GLY A 324 37.99 -30.50 21.63
C GLY A 324 38.46 -29.30 22.47
N ARG A 325 39.37 -29.57 23.40
CA ARG A 325 40.00 -28.51 24.21
C ARG A 325 40.63 -27.43 23.31
N PRO A 326 40.51 -26.16 23.67
CA PRO A 326 41.03 -25.05 22.88
C PRO A 326 42.57 -25.06 22.89
N PRO A 327 43.22 -24.61 21.81
CA PRO A 327 44.68 -24.67 21.69
C PRO A 327 45.35 -23.74 22.72
N PRO A 328 46.54 -24.10 23.26
CA PRO A 328 47.28 -23.21 24.14
C PRO A 328 47.74 -21.95 23.38
N LEU A 329 47.82 -20.82 24.09
CA LEU A 329 48.31 -19.56 23.55
C LEU A 329 49.71 -19.28 24.13
N SER A 330 50.70 -18.99 23.27
CA SER A 330 52.02 -18.56 23.76
C SER A 330 51.88 -17.24 24.53
N ASP A 331 52.51 -17.17 25.69
CA ASP A 331 52.53 -15.98 26.55
C ASP A 331 51.12 -15.49 26.95
N GLY A 332 50.17 -16.41 27.01
CA GLY A 332 48.81 -16.17 27.44
C GLY A 332 48.16 -17.42 28.01
N ASP A 333 46.93 -17.29 28.50
CA ASP A 333 46.13 -18.38 29.02
C ASP A 333 44.64 -18.12 28.74
N THR A 334 43.81 -19.14 28.92
CA THR A 334 42.37 -18.99 28.94
C THR A 334 41.91 -18.29 30.22
N LYS A 335 40.94 -17.38 30.11
CA LYS A 335 40.44 -16.58 31.24
C LYS A 335 39.62 -17.41 32.24
N THR A 336 39.03 -18.49 31.77
CA THR A 336 38.16 -19.40 32.54
C THR A 336 38.55 -20.86 32.32
N SER A 337 38.08 -21.75 33.19
CA SER A 337 38.34 -23.18 33.06
C SER A 337 37.78 -23.73 31.75
N THR A 338 38.60 -24.52 31.05
CA THR A 338 38.23 -25.08 29.76
C THR A 338 37.37 -26.34 29.89
N LYS A 339 36.32 -26.45 29.08
CA LYS A 339 35.56 -27.70 28.89
C LYS A 339 36.37 -28.73 28.08
N HIS A 340 35.98 -30.00 28.16
CA HIS A 340 36.56 -31.06 27.32
C HIS A 340 36.00 -31.03 25.88
N LEU A 341 34.76 -30.61 25.72
CA LEU A 341 34.04 -30.55 24.45
C LEU A 341 33.29 -29.22 24.37
N TYR A 342 33.38 -28.57 23.21
CA TYR A 342 32.70 -27.32 22.89
C TYR A 342 31.78 -27.53 21.71
N GLN A 343 30.56 -26.98 21.78
CA GLN A 343 29.63 -26.99 20.67
C GLN A 343 30.05 -25.98 19.60
N HIS A 344 29.53 -26.15 18.39
CA HIS A 344 29.73 -25.18 17.32
C HIS A 344 29.27 -23.79 17.77
N ASN A 345 30.00 -22.76 17.34
CA ASN A 345 29.83 -21.35 17.71
C ASN A 345 30.11 -21.00 19.18
N GLU A 346 30.46 -21.96 20.05
CA GLU A 346 30.99 -21.63 21.37
C GLU A 346 32.36 -20.93 21.26
N LYS A 347 32.59 -20.01 22.18
CA LYS A 347 33.79 -19.18 22.22
C LYS A 347 34.55 -19.37 23.52
N VAL A 348 35.87 -19.28 23.42
CA VAL A 348 36.78 -19.25 24.57
C VAL A 348 37.52 -17.93 24.57
N GLU A 349 37.50 -17.24 25.71
CA GLU A 349 38.21 -15.99 25.93
C GLU A 349 39.62 -16.26 26.44
N TYR A 350 40.60 -15.66 25.79
CA TYR A 350 42.02 -15.69 26.16
C TYR A 350 42.44 -14.37 26.78
N ILE A 351 43.50 -14.43 27.57
CA ILE A 351 44.17 -13.28 28.17
C ILE A 351 45.68 -13.47 28.03
N CYS A 352 46.40 -12.38 27.74
CA CYS A 352 47.86 -12.41 27.69
C CYS A 352 48.45 -12.32 29.11
N GLN A 353 49.68 -12.80 29.27
CA GLN A 353 50.46 -12.61 30.49
C GLN A 353 50.66 -11.11 30.78
N ARG A 354 51.02 -10.79 32.02
CA ARG A 354 51.20 -9.39 32.44
C ARG A 354 52.20 -8.67 31.52
N TYR A 355 51.82 -7.48 31.08
CA TYR A 355 52.55 -6.60 30.14
C TYR A 355 52.57 -7.05 28.68
N TYR A 356 52.05 -8.24 28.34
CA TYR A 356 51.86 -8.62 26.93
C TYR A 356 50.56 -8.02 26.38
N VAL A 357 50.63 -7.54 25.14
CA VAL A 357 49.48 -6.89 24.48
C VAL A 357 48.83 -7.86 23.49
N MET A 358 47.51 -8.01 23.57
CA MET A 358 46.78 -8.90 22.68
C MET A 358 46.55 -8.29 21.29
N LYS A 359 46.77 -9.08 20.24
CA LYS A 359 46.42 -8.73 18.85
C LYS A 359 45.58 -9.82 18.19
N GLY A 360 44.54 -9.40 17.47
CA GLY A 360 43.60 -10.27 16.74
C GLY A 360 42.28 -10.56 17.48
N GLY A 361 42.16 -10.10 18.73
CA GLY A 361 40.95 -10.21 19.56
C GLY A 361 41.03 -11.34 20.59
N PRO A 362 40.19 -11.33 21.64
CA PRO A 362 40.34 -12.26 22.76
C PRO A 362 39.63 -13.60 22.57
N PHE A 363 38.95 -13.84 21.45
CA PHE A 363 38.09 -15.02 21.30
C PHE A 363 38.58 -15.97 20.21
N LYS A 364 38.69 -17.25 20.57
CA LYS A 364 38.63 -18.34 19.58
C LYS A 364 37.22 -18.92 19.55
N THR A 365 36.71 -19.19 18.35
CA THR A 365 35.36 -19.72 18.12
C THR A 365 35.44 -21.11 17.51
N CYS A 366 34.67 -22.05 18.07
CA CYS A 366 34.56 -23.40 17.52
C CYS A 366 33.74 -23.40 16.21
N ASN A 367 34.40 -23.66 15.09
CA ASN A 367 33.77 -23.72 13.78
C ASN A 367 33.92 -25.14 13.21
N HIS A 368 32.86 -25.94 13.29
CA HIS A 368 32.81 -27.32 12.78
C HIS A 368 34.07 -28.15 13.07
N GLY A 369 34.39 -28.34 14.35
CA GLY A 369 35.55 -29.12 14.79
C GLY A 369 36.87 -28.36 14.87
N GLU A 370 36.98 -27.17 14.27
CA GLU A 370 38.19 -26.37 14.27
C GLU A 370 38.08 -25.06 15.06
N TRP A 371 39.14 -24.71 15.79
CA TRP A 371 39.22 -23.44 16.52
C TRP A 371 39.68 -22.31 15.61
N THR A 372 38.74 -21.43 15.26
CA THR A 372 38.98 -20.23 14.44
C THR A 372 39.18 -18.99 15.31
N GLY A 373 39.82 -17.96 14.76
CA GLY A 373 40.16 -16.71 15.46
C GLY A 373 41.68 -16.56 15.60
N GLU A 374 42.22 -15.47 15.08
CA GLU A 374 43.64 -15.15 15.18
C GLU A 374 43.94 -14.43 16.48
N ILE A 375 44.83 -14.98 17.30
CA ILE A 375 45.24 -14.37 18.57
C ILE A 375 46.74 -14.50 18.73
N ARG A 376 47.41 -13.41 19.11
CA ARG A 376 48.82 -13.39 19.49
C ARG A 376 49.08 -12.42 20.64
N CYS A 377 49.96 -12.81 21.55
CA CYS A 377 50.44 -11.95 22.63
C CYS A 377 51.75 -11.30 22.19
N LEU A 378 51.76 -9.97 22.10
CA LEU A 378 52.90 -9.18 21.70
C LEU A 378 53.78 -8.91 22.91
N GLN A 379 55.06 -9.24 22.76
CA GLN A 379 56.03 -9.22 23.85
C GLN A 379 56.28 -7.79 24.36
N PRO A 380 56.31 -7.58 25.69
CA PRO A 380 56.73 -6.33 26.29
C PRO A 380 58.23 -6.12 26.12
N CYS A 381 58.62 -4.86 26.11
CA CYS A 381 60.03 -4.50 26.13
C CYS A 381 60.52 -4.34 27.55
N THR A 382 61.77 -4.75 27.78
CA THR A 382 62.45 -4.57 29.06
C THR A 382 63.70 -3.76 28.84
N VAL A 383 63.81 -2.62 29.52
CA VAL A 383 65.04 -1.81 29.56
C VAL A 383 65.55 -1.78 30.98
N ASN A 384 66.79 -2.23 31.18
CA ASN A 384 67.43 -2.28 32.49
C ASN A 384 68.56 -1.25 32.59
N ARG A 385 69.05 -1.05 33.81
CA ARG A 385 70.13 -0.11 34.13
C ARG A 385 71.43 -0.37 33.36
N ASP A 386 71.81 -1.62 33.15
CA ASP A 386 73.08 -1.95 32.49
C ASP A 386 73.05 -1.61 31.00
N ASP A 387 71.91 -1.84 30.34
CA ASP A 387 71.68 -1.44 28.95
C ASP A 387 71.73 0.09 28.82
N MET A 388 71.10 0.81 29.74
CA MET A 388 71.13 2.28 29.77
C MET A 388 72.52 2.84 30.03
N ASN A 389 73.27 2.27 30.98
CA ASN A 389 74.63 2.70 31.32
C ASN A 389 75.60 2.54 30.14
N ARG A 390 75.48 1.45 29.38
CA ARG A 390 76.29 1.21 28.16
C ARG A 390 76.07 2.28 27.08
N HIS A 391 74.88 2.90 27.07
CA HIS A 391 74.52 3.93 26.12
C HIS A 391 74.60 5.36 26.71
N ASN A 392 75.01 5.51 27.99
CA ASN A 392 75.13 6.78 28.70
C ASN A 392 73.79 7.57 28.75
N ILE A 393 72.69 6.84 28.91
CA ILE A 393 71.31 7.37 28.98
C ILE A 393 70.65 6.99 30.32
N ARG A 394 69.53 7.64 30.62
CA ARG A 394 68.58 7.27 31.69
C ARG A 394 67.14 7.58 31.24
N PHE A 395 66.15 6.99 31.89
CA PHE A 395 64.75 7.38 31.65
C PHE A 395 64.53 8.87 31.97
N ARG A 396 63.74 9.54 31.13
CA ARG A 396 63.44 10.97 31.30
C ARG A 396 62.46 11.21 32.45
N PHE A 397 61.45 10.35 32.59
CA PHE A 397 60.32 10.56 33.52
C PHE A 397 60.24 9.53 34.66
N SER A 398 61.02 8.44 34.60
CA SER A 398 61.08 7.44 35.67
C SER A 398 62.42 7.47 36.40
N ARG A 399 62.40 7.16 37.70
CA ARG A 399 63.61 6.95 38.52
C ARG A 399 63.94 5.46 38.69
N ASP A 400 63.19 4.57 38.03
CA ASP A 400 63.34 3.13 38.15
C ASP A 400 64.61 2.63 37.43
N ASP A 401 65.26 1.63 38.03
CA ASP A 401 66.44 0.96 37.43
C ASP A 401 66.05 -0.09 36.38
N LYS A 402 64.76 -0.40 36.26
CA LYS A 402 64.20 -1.34 35.29
C LYS A 402 62.78 -0.93 34.93
N LEU A 403 62.50 -0.85 33.64
CA LEU A 403 61.16 -0.57 33.13
C LEU A 403 60.70 -1.72 32.24
N TYR A 404 59.48 -2.19 32.50
CA TYR A 404 58.72 -3.03 31.58
C TYR A 404 57.67 -2.16 30.92
N THR A 405 57.57 -2.27 29.61
CA THR A 405 56.74 -1.40 28.81
C THR A 405 55.97 -2.26 27.82
N GLU A 406 54.68 -1.98 27.67
CA GLU A 406 53.83 -2.74 26.77
C GLU A 406 54.25 -2.52 25.32
N HIS A 407 53.83 -3.41 24.42
CA HIS A 407 54.06 -3.19 23.00
C HIS A 407 53.36 -1.91 22.54
N ASP A 408 54.00 -1.16 21.65
CA ASP A 408 53.58 0.15 21.15
C ASP A 408 53.64 1.33 22.16
N ASP A 409 54.02 1.10 23.40
CA ASP A 409 54.31 2.21 24.32
C ASP A 409 55.64 2.89 23.94
N GLU A 410 55.72 4.19 24.23
CA GLU A 410 56.89 5.01 23.96
C GLU A 410 57.67 5.32 25.23
N ILE A 411 58.98 5.10 25.16
CA ILE A 411 59.93 5.35 26.22
C ILE A 411 60.81 6.53 25.81
N GLU A 412 60.87 7.54 26.66
CA GLU A 412 61.75 8.69 26.45
C GLU A 412 62.97 8.66 27.36
N PHE A 413 64.13 8.86 26.75
CA PHE A 413 65.43 8.85 27.38
C PHE A 413 66.03 10.26 27.43
N THR A 414 66.98 10.44 28.33
CA THR A 414 67.81 11.65 28.41
C THR A 414 69.26 11.25 28.72
N CYS A 415 70.23 12.03 28.24
CA CYS A 415 71.63 11.76 28.51
C CYS A 415 71.93 11.93 30.00
N THR A 416 72.70 11.01 30.58
CA THR A 416 73.25 11.22 31.94
C THR A 416 74.36 12.25 31.90
N ARG A 417 75.21 12.21 30.86
CA ARG A 417 76.25 13.20 30.53
C ARG A 417 76.38 13.34 29.01
N GLY A 418 76.89 14.47 28.52
CA GLY A 418 77.14 14.67 27.09
C GLY A 418 75.88 15.02 26.28
N ARG A 419 75.92 14.75 24.97
CA ARG A 419 74.81 15.05 24.03
C ARG A 419 74.40 13.79 23.24
N PRO A 420 73.16 13.73 22.72
CA PRO A 420 72.73 12.66 21.82
C PRO A 420 73.67 12.53 20.61
N VAL A 421 74.05 11.30 20.28
CA VAL A 421 74.83 10.98 19.07
C VAL A 421 74.16 9.85 18.28
N GLY A 422 74.35 9.84 16.96
CA GLY A 422 73.71 8.88 16.06
C GLY A 422 72.37 9.35 15.48
N THR A 423 71.66 8.45 14.79
CA THR A 423 70.41 8.74 14.07
C THR A 423 69.14 8.40 14.86
N LEU A 424 69.27 7.65 15.96
CA LEU A 424 68.13 7.26 16.80
C LEU A 424 67.70 8.45 17.69
N GLY A 425 66.42 8.79 17.65
CA GLY A 425 65.84 9.82 18.51
C GLY A 425 65.80 9.40 19.99
N MET A 426 65.64 10.37 20.89
CA MET A 426 65.58 10.09 22.34
C MET A 426 64.25 9.48 22.80
N ARG A 427 63.23 9.44 21.94
CA ARG A 427 61.95 8.76 22.16
C ARG A 427 61.90 7.52 21.27
N GLN A 428 61.65 6.37 21.88
CA GLN A 428 61.69 5.08 21.21
C GLN A 428 60.45 4.27 21.55
N LYS A 429 59.97 3.50 20.59
CA LYS A 429 58.78 2.67 20.75
C LYS A 429 59.18 1.23 21.06
N CYS A 430 58.38 0.54 21.86
CA CYS A 430 58.53 -0.89 22.05
C CYS A 430 58.00 -1.66 20.84
N GLU A 431 58.88 -2.29 20.06
CA GLU A 431 58.52 -3.08 18.89
C GLU A 431 58.86 -4.57 19.10
N HIS A 432 57.84 -5.40 19.32
CA HIS A 432 57.96 -6.85 19.50
C HIS A 432 59.07 -7.28 20.50
N GLY A 433 59.07 -6.69 21.70
CA GLY A 433 60.05 -7.01 22.75
C GLY A 433 61.40 -6.29 22.60
N VAL A 434 61.59 -5.47 21.55
CA VAL A 434 62.83 -4.73 21.30
C VAL A 434 62.60 -3.22 21.42
N VAL A 435 63.50 -2.53 22.13
CA VAL A 435 63.61 -1.06 22.13
C VAL A 435 65.00 -0.71 21.63
N HIS A 436 65.06 0.09 20.57
CA HIS A 436 66.32 0.57 20.03
C HIS A 436 66.88 1.71 20.88
N LEU A 437 67.86 1.43 21.74
CA LEU A 437 68.37 2.43 22.66
C LEU A 437 69.22 3.52 21.96
N PRO A 438 68.96 4.81 22.20
CA PRO A 438 69.80 5.91 21.70
C PRO A 438 71.10 6.02 22.52
N THR A 439 72.13 6.64 21.97
CA THR A 439 73.45 6.76 22.64
C THR A 439 73.82 8.22 22.89
N CYS A 440 74.51 8.51 24.00
CA CYS A 440 75.09 9.82 24.30
C CYS A 440 76.60 9.77 24.50
N GLN A 441 77.32 10.80 24.06
CA GLN A 441 78.77 10.95 24.27
C GLN A 441 79.13 12.36 24.74
#